data_AF-A0A1J4JVF3-F1
#
_entry.id   AF-A0A1J4JVF3-F1
#
_cell.length_a   1.000
_cell.length_b   1.000
_cell.length_c   1.000
_cell.angle_alpha   90.00
_cell.angle_beta   90.00
_cell.angle_gamma   90.00
#
_symmetry.space_group_name_H-M   'P 1'
#
loop_
_entity.id
_entity.type
_entity.pdbx_description
1 polymer ?
#
loop_
_entity_poly.entity_id
_entity_poly.type
_entity_poly.pdbx_seq_one_letter_code
_entity_poly.pdbx_strand_id
1 'polypeptide(L)'
;MKFEILIQIKNRKLILNGNQKMLSPITPSRNPFVVPNFEESFSADSVDDDPEVFYHDIINSMKEDSKFKMYDRKKYINSSEQKSKRRLIQVYHERLEKLAKVQKQQISDLKNAWEEARCTADINDMAELIDNQQTTQVLAICGKYSDAIKTQKSMKKGKHAAKCDQKFMNLLSIMQHRHQCEIDALTTTFQSELQISQSEHKVLKEQIENQYRTELAANTTHVINMISKSPKPEPTKERLIKTVSPQKRKRLTPCSKPVNSAFTPIPAYRKSNV
;
A
#
# COMPACT_ATOMS: atom_id res chain seq x y z
N MET A 1 -26.79 -2.10 -34.07
CA MET A 1 -26.04 -1.03 -34.80
C MET A 1 -25.67 0.18 -33.91
N LYS A 2 -25.59 0.06 -32.57
CA LYS A 2 -25.21 1.17 -31.65
C LYS A 2 -24.03 0.83 -30.71
N PHE A 3 -23.24 -0.21 -31.02
CA PHE A 3 -22.07 -0.62 -30.23
C PHE A 3 -20.73 -0.25 -30.87
N GLU A 4 -20.70 0.19 -32.13
CA GLU A 4 -19.46 0.48 -32.87
C GLU A 4 -18.94 1.92 -32.73
N ILE A 5 -19.78 2.87 -32.31
CA ILE A 5 -19.38 4.29 -32.22
C ILE A 5 -18.54 4.56 -30.95
N LEU A 6 -18.71 3.76 -29.88
CA LEU A 6 -17.96 3.93 -28.62
C LEU A 6 -16.52 3.40 -28.66
N ILE A 7 -16.16 2.59 -29.67
CA ILE A 7 -14.80 2.02 -29.80
C ILE A 7 -13.86 2.94 -30.57
N GLN A 8 -14.35 3.84 -31.44
CA GLN A 8 -13.48 4.71 -32.24
C GLN A 8 -12.84 5.89 -31.48
N ILE A 9 -13.38 6.31 -30.33
CA ILE A 9 -12.83 7.46 -29.58
C ILE A 9 -11.56 7.09 -28.78
N LYS A 10 -11.29 5.80 -28.57
CA LYS A 10 -10.16 5.33 -27.75
C LYS A 10 -8.81 5.31 -28.47
N ASN A 11 -8.76 5.46 -29.79
CA ASN A 11 -7.55 5.21 -30.60
C ASN A 11 -6.78 6.45 -31.09
N ARG A 12 -7.11 7.67 -30.64
CA ARG A 12 -6.47 8.91 -31.16
C ARG A 12 -5.53 9.67 -30.20
N LYS A 13 -5.13 9.10 -29.05
CA LYS A 13 -4.36 9.86 -28.04
C LYS A 13 -3.04 9.23 -27.57
N LEU A 14 -2.39 8.45 -28.43
CA LEU A 14 -1.08 7.85 -28.16
C LEU A 14 -0.10 8.05 -29.33
N ILE A 15 0.19 9.30 -29.70
CA ILE A 15 1.38 9.64 -30.49
C ILE A 15 1.90 11.01 -30.03
N LEU A 16 3.24 11.12 -29.90
CA LEU A 16 4.12 12.23 -29.48
C LEU A 16 4.70 12.06 -28.06
N ASN A 17 5.84 11.38 -27.96
CA ASN A 17 7.22 11.93 -28.00
C ASN A 17 7.51 12.79 -26.75
N GLY A 18 8.44 12.47 -25.86
CA GLY A 18 9.77 11.93 -26.11
C GLY A 18 10.77 13.08 -25.99
N ASN A 19 11.48 13.18 -24.87
CA ASN A 19 12.85 13.70 -24.80
C ASN A 19 13.46 13.47 -23.40
N GLN A 20 14.41 12.55 -23.37
CA GLN A 20 15.42 12.36 -22.33
C GLN A 20 16.41 13.53 -22.37
N LYS A 21 16.81 14.04 -21.20
CA LYS A 21 18.14 14.63 -21.02
C LYS A 21 18.78 14.03 -19.78
N MET A 22 19.79 13.20 -20.05
CA MET A 22 20.82 12.77 -19.11
C MET A 22 21.71 13.96 -18.76
N LEU A 23 22.02 14.15 -17.49
CA LEU A 23 23.20 14.90 -17.06
C LEU A 23 23.89 14.12 -15.93
N SER A 24 25.16 13.87 -16.18
CA SER A 24 26.13 13.08 -15.45
C SER A 24 26.53 13.73 -14.10
N PRO A 25 27.20 12.97 -13.21
CA PRO A 25 27.57 13.45 -11.88
C PRO A 25 28.84 14.31 -11.92
N ILE A 26 28.82 15.40 -11.15
CA ILE A 26 30.00 16.25 -10.87
C ILE A 26 30.60 15.82 -9.53
N THR A 27 31.87 15.45 -9.55
CA THR A 27 32.83 15.57 -8.44
C THR A 27 34.22 15.80 -9.07
N PRO A 28 35.28 16.20 -8.33
CA PRO A 28 35.35 16.81 -7.00
C PRO A 28 36.26 18.07 -6.99
N SER A 29 36.12 18.98 -6.01
CA SER A 29 37.25 19.82 -5.65
C SER A 29 37.28 20.20 -4.17
N ARG A 30 38.50 20.10 -3.64
CA ARG A 30 39.03 20.63 -2.38
C ARG A 30 39.08 19.68 -1.17
N ASN A 31 40.30 19.21 -0.98
CA ASN A 31 40.87 18.43 0.09
C ASN A 31 41.24 19.35 1.27
N PRO A 32 40.76 19.13 2.51
CA PRO A 32 41.08 19.97 3.66
C PRO A 32 42.16 19.33 4.55
N PHE A 33 43.21 18.73 3.98
CA PHE A 33 44.43 18.45 4.75
C PHE A 33 45.18 19.76 5.00
N VAL A 34 44.67 20.49 5.99
CA VAL A 34 45.52 21.23 6.92
C VAL A 34 46.48 20.20 7.50
N VAL A 35 47.77 20.38 7.25
CA VAL A 35 48.84 19.63 7.88
C VAL A 35 48.93 20.14 9.33
N PRO A 36 48.63 19.33 10.36
CA PRO A 36 49.02 19.69 11.71
C PRO A 36 50.53 19.54 11.81
N ASN A 37 51.16 20.65 12.19
CA ASN A 37 52.57 20.74 12.52
C ASN A 37 52.86 19.81 13.71
N PHE A 38 53.46 18.64 13.46
CA PHE A 38 54.04 17.81 14.51
C PHE A 38 55.50 18.25 14.69
N GLU A 39 55.69 19.38 15.37
CA GLU A 39 56.97 19.58 16.05
C GLU A 39 56.96 18.71 17.30
N GLU A 40 57.92 17.80 17.30
CA GLU A 40 58.21 16.82 18.32
C GLU A 40 58.52 17.51 19.65
N SER A 41 57.76 17.16 20.68
CA SER A 41 58.24 17.19 22.05
C SER A 41 57.95 15.79 22.61
N PHE A 42 58.81 14.84 22.26
CA PHE A 42 58.82 13.52 22.88
C PHE A 42 59.34 13.66 24.31
N SER A 43 58.43 13.94 25.24
CA SER A 43 58.60 13.51 26.62
C SER A 43 58.46 11.99 26.62
N ALA A 44 59.58 11.30 26.87
CA ALA A 44 59.63 9.87 27.09
C ALA A 44 58.99 9.51 28.45
N ASP A 45 57.68 9.75 28.56
CA ASP A 45 56.87 9.07 29.55
C ASP A 45 56.54 7.71 28.95
N SER A 46 57.04 6.66 29.60
CA SER A 46 56.70 5.27 29.31
C SER A 46 55.20 5.09 29.53
N VAL A 47 54.42 5.35 28.48
CA VAL A 47 53.05 4.85 28.40
C VAL A 47 53.20 3.33 28.47
N ASP A 48 52.80 2.74 29.59
CA ASP A 48 52.64 1.30 29.72
C ASP A 48 51.76 0.87 28.53
N ASP A 49 52.39 0.29 27.50
CA ASP A 49 51.73 -0.27 26.32
C ASP A 49 50.99 -1.52 26.77
N ASP A 50 49.90 -1.35 27.53
CA ASP A 50 49.05 -2.44 27.95
C ASP A 50 48.42 -3.04 26.67
N PRO A 51 48.85 -4.25 26.28
CA PRO A 51 48.37 -4.84 25.06
C PRO A 51 46.87 -5.16 25.13
N GLU A 52 46.30 -5.29 26.33
CA GLU A 52 44.86 -5.44 26.50
C GLU A 52 44.12 -4.18 26.03
N VAL A 53 44.61 -2.99 26.36
CA VAL A 53 44.04 -1.70 25.95
C VAL A 53 44.11 -1.52 24.43
N PHE A 54 45.27 -1.78 23.82
CA PHE A 54 45.45 -1.66 22.36
C PHE A 54 44.48 -2.52 21.54
N TYR A 55 44.36 -3.81 21.86
CA TYR A 55 43.41 -4.69 21.14
C TYR A 55 41.96 -4.37 21.46
N HIS A 56 41.67 -3.83 22.66
CA HIS A 56 40.33 -3.37 23.02
C HIS A 56 39.92 -2.14 22.19
N ASP A 57 40.82 -1.19 21.99
CA ASP A 57 40.59 0.02 21.19
C ASP A 57 40.40 -0.31 19.70
N ILE A 58 41.19 -1.23 19.15
CA ILE A 58 40.99 -1.74 17.79
C ILE A 58 39.60 -2.36 17.62
N ILE A 59 39.18 -3.19 18.58
CA ILE A 59 37.85 -3.81 18.55
C ILE A 59 36.75 -2.76 18.66
N ASN A 60 36.89 -1.79 19.55
CA ASN A 60 35.91 -0.74 19.76
C ASN A 60 35.78 0.17 18.52
N SER A 61 36.91 0.52 17.89
CA SER A 61 36.93 1.24 16.61
C SER A 61 36.21 0.46 15.52
N MET A 62 36.53 -0.84 15.31
CA MET A 62 35.85 -1.68 14.32
C MET A 62 34.35 -1.85 14.60
N LYS A 63 33.94 -1.89 15.87
CA LYS A 63 32.53 -1.95 16.28
C LYS A 63 31.79 -0.66 15.95
N GLU A 64 32.35 0.49 16.29
CA GLU A 64 31.73 1.79 16.01
C GLU A 64 31.63 2.04 14.49
N ASP A 65 32.65 1.68 13.71
CA ASP A 65 32.60 1.74 12.24
C ASP A 65 31.49 0.86 11.65
N SER A 66 31.36 -0.38 12.14
CA SER A 66 30.31 -1.31 11.69
C SER A 66 28.92 -0.80 12.08
N LYS A 67 28.79 -0.20 13.27
CA LYS A 67 27.55 0.38 13.79
C LYS A 67 27.15 1.64 13.03
N PHE A 68 28.11 2.49 12.68
CA PHE A 68 27.89 3.66 11.83
C PHE A 68 27.39 3.25 10.44
N LYS A 69 28.08 2.30 9.78
CA LYS A 69 27.63 1.75 8.49
C LYS A 69 26.22 1.15 8.57
N MET A 70 25.92 0.40 9.63
CA MET A 70 24.58 -0.16 9.86
C MET A 70 23.53 0.96 10.02
N TYR A 71 23.83 1.99 10.80
CA TYR A 71 22.93 3.13 11.02
C TYR A 71 22.59 3.84 9.71
N ASP A 72 23.59 4.14 8.88
CA ASP A 72 23.40 4.79 7.59
C ASP A 72 22.56 3.94 6.63
N ARG A 73 22.83 2.63 6.55
CA ARG A 73 22.01 1.74 5.71
C ARG A 73 20.57 1.66 6.24
N LYS A 74 20.36 1.61 7.56
CA LYS A 74 19.01 1.59 8.17
C LYS A 74 18.25 2.89 7.88
N LYS A 75 18.93 4.03 7.94
CA LYS A 75 18.38 5.34 7.54
C LYS A 75 17.97 5.35 6.07
N TYR A 76 18.80 4.80 5.19
CA TYR A 76 18.49 4.68 3.76
C TYR A 76 17.26 3.79 3.51
N ILE A 77 17.19 2.61 4.13
CA ILE A 77 16.01 1.72 4.02
C ILE A 77 14.75 2.42 4.49
N ASN A 78 14.78 3.06 5.66
CA ASN A 78 13.61 3.78 6.18
C ASN A 78 13.17 4.91 5.23
N SER A 79 14.13 5.65 4.65
CA SER A 79 13.82 6.67 3.64
C SER A 79 13.19 6.05 2.38
N SER A 80 13.74 4.92 1.92
CA SER A 80 13.22 4.18 0.77
C SER A 80 11.81 3.65 1.00
N GLU A 81 11.53 3.09 2.18
CA GLU A 81 10.20 2.64 2.61
C GLU A 81 9.17 3.76 2.55
N GLN A 82 9.52 4.93 3.11
CA GLN A 82 8.63 6.08 3.07
C GLN A 82 8.38 6.59 1.65
N LYS A 83 9.41 6.59 0.79
CA LYS A 83 9.27 6.97 -0.63
C LYS A 83 8.39 5.97 -1.39
N SER A 84 8.61 4.67 -1.19
CA SER A 84 7.80 3.60 -1.81
C SER A 84 6.33 3.74 -1.43
N LYS A 85 6.03 3.90 -0.12
CA LYS A 85 4.68 4.09 0.39
C LYS A 85 4.00 5.32 -0.20
N ARG A 86 4.69 6.47 -0.25
CA ARG A 86 4.15 7.70 -0.86
C ARG A 86 3.83 7.52 -2.34
N ARG A 87 4.75 6.89 -3.09
CA ARG A 87 4.55 6.59 -4.51
C ARG A 87 3.33 5.68 -4.72
N LEU A 88 3.20 4.64 -3.92
CA LEU A 88 2.07 3.72 -3.99
C LEU A 88 0.74 4.44 -3.71
N ILE A 89 0.69 5.26 -2.66
CA ILE A 89 -0.49 6.09 -2.34
C ILE A 89 -0.84 7.01 -3.51
N GLN A 90 0.15 7.70 -4.09
CA GLN A 90 -0.06 8.60 -5.23
C GLN A 90 -0.64 7.87 -6.44
N VAL A 91 -0.08 6.71 -6.81
CA VAL A 91 -0.57 5.91 -7.94
C VAL A 91 -2.03 5.48 -7.72
N TYR A 92 -2.38 5.02 -6.52
CA TYR A 92 -3.74 4.60 -6.23
C TYR A 92 -4.72 5.77 -6.10
N HIS A 93 -4.26 6.92 -5.62
CA HIS A 93 -5.04 8.15 -5.65
C HIS A 93 -5.40 8.54 -7.09
N GLU A 94 -4.43 8.57 -8.01
CA GLU A 94 -4.68 8.84 -9.44
C GLU A 94 -5.63 7.81 -10.08
N ARG A 95 -5.52 6.53 -9.70
CA ARG A 95 -6.45 5.48 -10.17
C ARG A 95 -7.87 5.72 -9.68
N LEU A 96 -8.04 6.07 -8.40
CA LEU A 96 -9.35 6.40 -7.83
C LEU A 96 -9.95 7.66 -8.45
N GLU A 97 -9.16 8.70 -8.71
CA GLU A 97 -9.66 9.90 -9.40
C GLU A 97 -10.14 9.59 -10.82
N LYS A 98 -9.39 8.77 -11.56
CA LYS A 98 -9.79 8.32 -12.90
C LYS A 98 -11.08 7.51 -12.84
N LEU A 99 -11.19 6.59 -11.88
CA LEU A 99 -12.39 5.79 -11.69
C LEU A 99 -13.60 6.68 -11.35
N ALA A 100 -13.45 7.61 -10.40
CA ALA A 100 -14.50 8.54 -10.00
C ALA A 100 -15.00 9.38 -11.19
N LYS A 101 -14.10 9.85 -12.06
CA LYS A 101 -14.48 10.57 -13.29
C LYS A 101 -15.33 9.71 -14.22
N VAL A 102 -14.94 8.46 -14.45
CA VAL A 102 -15.69 7.51 -15.29
C VAL A 102 -17.06 7.20 -14.68
N GLN A 103 -17.12 6.92 -13.39
CA GLN A 103 -18.36 6.59 -12.70
C GLN A 103 -19.33 7.78 -12.67
N LYS A 104 -18.82 9.00 -12.45
CA LYS A 104 -19.61 10.23 -12.55
C LYS A 104 -20.19 10.43 -13.95
N GLN A 105 -19.41 10.15 -15.00
CA GLN A 105 -19.91 10.24 -16.38
C GLN A 105 -21.02 9.22 -16.62
N GLN A 106 -20.83 7.97 -16.20
CA GLN A 106 -21.85 6.92 -16.34
C GLN A 106 -23.17 7.25 -15.63
N ILE A 107 -23.10 7.86 -14.43
CA ILE A 107 -24.28 8.34 -13.70
C ILE A 107 -24.97 9.45 -14.50
N SER A 108 -24.20 10.40 -15.04
CA SER A 108 -24.74 11.48 -15.87
C SER A 108 -25.44 10.94 -17.12
N ASP A 109 -24.80 10.00 -17.82
CA ASP A 109 -25.34 9.40 -19.03
C ASP A 109 -26.64 8.63 -18.75
N LEU A 110 -26.69 7.87 -17.65
CA LEU A 110 -27.89 7.14 -17.24
C LEU A 110 -29.03 8.10 -16.87
N LYS A 111 -28.72 9.20 -16.18
CA LYS A 111 -29.71 10.22 -15.82
C LYS A 111 -30.30 10.88 -17.06
N ASN A 112 -29.47 11.30 -18.01
CA ASN A 112 -29.93 11.91 -19.26
C ASN A 112 -30.82 10.94 -20.06
N ALA A 113 -30.41 9.67 -20.16
CA ALA A 113 -31.21 8.65 -20.83
C ALA A 113 -32.57 8.39 -20.15
N TRP A 114 -32.61 8.48 -18.81
CA TRP A 114 -33.88 8.41 -18.09
C TRP A 114 -34.75 9.64 -18.32
N GLU A 115 -34.19 10.85 -18.32
CA GLU A 115 -34.95 12.09 -18.59
C GLU A 115 -35.62 12.04 -19.98
N GLU A 116 -34.89 11.63 -21.01
CA GLU A 116 -35.44 11.46 -22.37
C GLU A 116 -36.55 10.39 -22.42
N ALA A 117 -36.30 9.23 -21.79
CA ALA A 117 -37.28 8.16 -21.74
C ALA A 117 -38.53 8.55 -20.92
N ARG A 118 -38.34 9.35 -19.88
CA ARG A 118 -39.39 9.84 -18.98
C ARG A 118 -40.31 10.81 -19.71
N CYS A 119 -39.76 11.79 -20.43
CA CYS A 119 -40.54 12.69 -21.28
C CYS A 119 -41.40 11.90 -22.28
N THR A 120 -40.81 10.88 -22.92
CA THR A 120 -41.54 10.03 -23.87
C THR A 120 -42.65 9.23 -23.17
N ALA A 121 -42.39 8.71 -21.97
CA ALA A 121 -43.37 7.98 -21.19
C ALA A 121 -44.56 8.86 -20.76
N ASP A 122 -44.29 10.10 -20.34
CA ASP A 122 -45.33 11.06 -19.97
C ASP A 122 -46.20 11.45 -21.19
N ILE A 123 -45.61 11.62 -22.38
CA ILE A 123 -46.37 11.83 -23.63
C ILE A 123 -47.30 10.65 -23.91
N ASN A 124 -46.79 9.41 -23.77
CA ASN A 124 -47.61 8.21 -23.99
C ASN A 124 -48.75 8.08 -22.97
N ASP A 125 -48.50 8.38 -21.69
CA ASP A 125 -49.54 8.38 -20.66
C ASP A 125 -50.61 9.45 -20.94
N MET A 126 -50.23 10.61 -21.47
CA MET A 126 -51.18 11.65 -21.89
C MET A 126 -51.99 11.25 -23.13
N ALA A 127 -51.37 10.62 -24.13
CA ALA A 127 -52.07 10.10 -25.30
C ALA A 127 -53.10 9.04 -24.90
N GLU A 128 -52.71 8.06 -24.07
CA GLU A 128 -53.62 7.02 -23.55
C GLU A 128 -54.76 7.64 -22.72
N LEU A 129 -54.50 8.72 -21.98
CA LEU A 129 -55.55 9.46 -21.25
C LEU A 129 -56.56 10.10 -22.21
N ILE A 130 -56.09 10.78 -23.26
CA ILE A 130 -56.93 11.45 -24.25
C ILE A 130 -57.79 10.42 -24.99
N ASP A 131 -57.20 9.33 -25.47
CA ASP A 131 -57.91 8.26 -26.19
C ASP A 131 -59.03 7.64 -25.34
N ASN A 132 -58.74 7.38 -24.06
CA ASN A 132 -59.73 6.85 -23.13
C ASN A 132 -60.84 7.86 -22.84
N GLN A 133 -60.53 9.15 -22.75
CA GLN A 133 -61.54 10.21 -22.59
C GLN A 133 -62.45 10.31 -23.82
N GLN A 134 -61.87 10.34 -25.03
CA GLN A 134 -62.62 10.37 -26.28
C GLN A 134 -63.51 9.13 -26.42
N THR A 135 -62.98 7.94 -26.13
CA THR A 135 -63.74 6.68 -26.13
C THR A 135 -64.91 6.73 -25.16
N THR A 136 -64.69 7.25 -23.95
CA THR A 136 -65.74 7.42 -22.93
C THR A 136 -66.85 8.36 -23.41
N GLN A 137 -66.49 9.48 -24.05
CA GLN A 137 -67.45 10.44 -24.60
C GLN A 137 -68.28 9.83 -25.72
N VAL A 138 -67.64 9.13 -26.67
CA VAL A 138 -68.34 8.46 -27.79
C VAL A 138 -69.33 7.42 -27.25
N LEU A 139 -68.92 6.58 -26.29
CA LEU A 139 -69.81 5.59 -25.68
C LEU A 139 -71.02 6.24 -25.00
N ALA A 140 -70.82 7.35 -24.29
CA ALA A 140 -71.90 8.10 -23.65
C ALA A 140 -72.88 8.71 -24.67
N ILE A 141 -72.38 9.29 -25.78
CA ILE A 141 -73.20 9.83 -26.87
C ILE A 141 -74.03 8.72 -27.52
N CYS A 142 -73.47 7.51 -27.68
CA CYS A 142 -74.18 6.36 -28.20
C CYS A 142 -75.16 5.71 -27.19
N GLY A 143 -75.38 6.29 -26.01
CA GLY A 143 -76.27 5.76 -24.98
C GLY A 143 -75.72 4.54 -24.22
N LYS A 144 -74.46 4.15 -24.42
CA LYS A 144 -73.78 3.03 -23.75
C LYS A 144 -73.12 3.45 -22.43
N TYR A 145 -73.92 4.00 -21.51
CA TYR A 145 -73.40 4.60 -20.27
C TYR A 145 -72.69 3.62 -19.34
N SER A 146 -73.17 2.37 -19.26
CA SER A 146 -72.54 1.33 -18.43
C SER A 146 -71.10 1.03 -18.89
N ASP A 147 -70.86 1.02 -20.19
CA ASP A 147 -69.53 0.79 -20.76
C ASP A 147 -68.65 2.03 -20.63
N ALA A 148 -69.20 3.23 -20.82
CA ALA A 148 -68.48 4.49 -20.57
C ALA A 148 -67.96 4.56 -19.12
N ILE A 149 -68.79 4.20 -18.14
CA ILE A 149 -68.41 4.15 -16.72
C ILE A 149 -67.29 3.11 -16.47
N LYS A 150 -67.36 1.94 -17.10
CA LYS A 150 -66.30 0.92 -16.98
C LYS A 150 -64.97 1.41 -17.55
N THR A 151 -64.99 2.01 -18.74
CA THR A 151 -63.79 2.57 -19.38
C THR A 151 -63.14 3.62 -18.49
N GLN A 152 -63.93 4.57 -17.97
CA GLN A 152 -63.45 5.60 -17.06
C GLN A 152 -62.83 5.01 -15.77
N LYS A 153 -63.48 4.02 -15.16
CA LYS A 153 -62.96 3.35 -13.95
C LYS A 153 -61.69 2.54 -14.21
N SER A 154 -61.48 2.06 -15.44
CA SER A 154 -60.31 1.27 -15.83
C SER A 154 -59.07 2.11 -16.16
N MET A 155 -59.20 3.44 -16.26
CA MET A 155 -58.08 4.34 -16.56
C MET A 155 -57.02 4.27 -15.46
N LYS A 156 -55.85 3.71 -15.80
CA LYS A 156 -54.66 3.72 -14.94
C LYS A 156 -53.76 4.86 -15.39
N LYS A 157 -53.65 5.90 -14.57
CA LYS A 157 -52.75 7.04 -14.83
C LYS A 157 -51.29 6.62 -14.62
N GLY A 158 -50.39 7.10 -15.48
CA GLY A 158 -48.95 7.03 -15.25
C GLY A 158 -48.32 5.64 -15.38
N LYS A 159 -48.90 4.76 -16.21
CA LYS A 159 -48.44 3.37 -16.36
C LYS A 159 -47.08 3.32 -17.07
N HIS A 160 -46.87 4.15 -18.08
CA HIS A 160 -45.62 4.21 -18.82
C HIS A 160 -44.53 4.87 -17.99
N ALA A 161 -44.86 5.99 -17.35
CA ALA A 161 -44.07 6.69 -16.35
C ALA A 161 -43.51 5.75 -15.26
N ALA A 162 -44.38 5.04 -14.55
CA ALA A 162 -43.98 4.16 -13.45
C ALA A 162 -43.05 3.03 -13.92
N LYS A 163 -43.29 2.46 -15.11
CA LYS A 163 -42.40 1.45 -15.70
C LYS A 163 -41.03 2.03 -16.06
N CYS A 164 -41.00 3.27 -16.56
CA CYS A 164 -39.76 3.98 -16.88
C CYS A 164 -38.91 4.19 -15.61
N ASP A 165 -39.53 4.68 -14.53
CA ASP A 165 -38.85 4.90 -13.24
C ASP A 165 -38.33 3.59 -12.66
N GLN A 166 -39.15 2.52 -12.68
CA GLN A 166 -38.72 1.21 -12.21
C GLN A 166 -37.49 0.70 -12.97
N LYS A 167 -37.47 0.87 -14.30
CA LYS A 167 -36.34 0.46 -15.13
C LYS A 167 -35.09 1.27 -14.80
N PHE A 168 -35.23 2.58 -14.60
CA PHE A 168 -34.12 3.44 -14.19
C PHE A 168 -33.56 3.03 -12.82
N MET A 169 -34.41 2.80 -11.83
CA MET A 169 -33.98 2.38 -10.49
C MET A 169 -33.24 1.03 -10.54
N ASN A 170 -33.72 0.08 -11.34
CA ASN A 170 -33.03 -1.20 -11.53
C ASN A 170 -31.63 -1.01 -12.16
N LEU A 171 -31.52 -0.20 -13.21
CA LEU A 171 -30.23 0.08 -13.87
C LEU A 171 -29.27 0.83 -12.96
N LEU A 172 -29.78 1.80 -12.20
CA LEU A 172 -29.00 2.57 -11.23
C LEU A 172 -28.43 1.65 -10.14
N SER A 173 -29.24 0.73 -9.61
CA SER A 173 -28.80 -0.24 -8.60
C SER A 173 -27.70 -1.17 -9.13
N ILE A 174 -27.85 -1.71 -10.35
CA ILE A 174 -26.83 -2.55 -11.00
C ILE A 174 -25.52 -1.76 -11.19
N MET A 175 -25.63 -0.52 -11.66
CA MET A 175 -24.47 0.35 -11.88
C MET A 175 -23.76 0.68 -10.56
N GLN A 176 -24.49 1.05 -9.51
CA GLN A 176 -23.94 1.32 -8.18
C GLN A 176 -23.24 0.10 -7.60
N HIS A 177 -23.84 -1.09 -7.73
CA HIS A 177 -23.20 -2.33 -7.30
C HIS A 177 -21.89 -2.57 -8.04
N ARG A 178 -21.87 -2.42 -9.36
CA ARG A 178 -20.64 -2.53 -10.16
C ARG A 178 -19.59 -1.51 -9.74
N HIS A 179 -19.97 -0.25 -9.53
CA HIS A 179 -19.06 0.81 -9.08
C HIS A 179 -18.43 0.46 -7.73
N GLN A 180 -19.21 -0.09 -6.80
CA GLN A 180 -18.72 -0.57 -5.52
C GLN A 180 -17.70 -1.71 -5.70
N CYS A 181 -18.00 -2.71 -6.54
CA CYS A 181 -17.05 -3.78 -6.82
C CYS A 181 -15.73 -3.28 -7.43
N GLU A 182 -15.77 -2.28 -8.31
CA GLU A 182 -14.56 -1.67 -8.89
C GLU A 182 -13.72 -0.95 -7.81
N ILE A 183 -14.38 -0.26 -6.86
CA ILE A 183 -13.72 0.38 -5.72
C ILE A 183 -13.11 -0.65 -4.77
N ASP A 184 -13.86 -1.71 -4.47
CA ASP A 184 -13.40 -2.78 -3.57
C ASP A 184 -12.18 -3.49 -4.17
N ALA A 185 -12.23 -3.81 -5.47
CA ALA A 185 -11.09 -4.42 -6.17
C ALA A 185 -9.83 -3.53 -6.12
N LEU A 186 -9.97 -2.22 -6.31
CA LEU A 186 -8.83 -1.29 -6.18
C LEU A 186 -8.30 -1.22 -4.75
N THR A 187 -9.20 -1.18 -3.76
CA THR A 187 -8.86 -1.16 -2.34
C THR A 187 -8.10 -2.43 -1.94
N THR A 188 -8.60 -3.60 -2.32
CA THR A 188 -7.94 -4.89 -2.04
C THR A 188 -6.57 -4.96 -2.70
N THR A 189 -6.45 -4.53 -3.95
CA THR A 189 -5.16 -4.54 -4.66
C THR A 189 -4.17 -3.60 -3.96
N PHE A 190 -4.58 -2.39 -3.59
CA PHE A 190 -3.76 -1.45 -2.82
C PHE A 190 -3.27 -2.04 -1.50
N GLN A 191 -4.17 -2.65 -0.73
CA GLN A 191 -3.82 -3.26 0.56
C GLN A 191 -2.80 -4.40 0.37
N SER A 192 -2.99 -5.24 -0.65
CA SER A 192 -2.06 -6.33 -0.95
C SER A 192 -0.67 -5.81 -1.34
N GLU A 193 -0.59 -4.83 -2.24
CA GLU A 193 0.69 -4.22 -2.67
C GLU A 193 1.39 -3.51 -1.50
N LEU A 194 0.63 -2.84 -0.64
CA LEU A 194 1.16 -2.18 0.55
C LEU A 194 1.76 -3.21 1.53
N GLN A 195 1.08 -4.33 1.76
CA GLN A 195 1.55 -5.40 2.62
C GLN A 195 2.81 -6.06 2.06
N ILE A 196 2.87 -6.30 0.74
CA ILE A 196 4.05 -6.81 0.05
C ILE A 196 5.22 -5.86 0.27
N SER A 197 5.07 -4.56 -0.03
CA SER A 197 6.13 -3.58 0.14
C SER A 197 6.63 -3.47 1.60
N GLN A 198 5.72 -3.56 2.58
CA GLN A 198 6.10 -3.59 3.99
C GLN A 198 6.90 -4.85 4.35
N SER A 199 6.50 -6.01 3.84
CA SER A 199 7.21 -7.27 4.08
C SER A 199 8.61 -7.27 3.46
N GLU A 200 8.78 -6.74 2.25
CA GLU A 200 10.07 -6.60 1.58
C GLU A 200 11.03 -5.71 2.39
N HIS A 201 10.54 -4.56 2.88
CA HIS A 201 11.35 -3.67 3.72
C HIS A 201 11.68 -4.27 5.08
N LYS A 202 10.79 -5.09 5.65
CA LYS A 202 11.11 -5.86 6.86
C LYS A 202 12.25 -6.84 6.62
N VAL A 203 12.19 -7.61 5.53
CA VAL A 203 13.26 -8.56 5.14
C VAL A 203 14.59 -7.82 4.94
N LEU A 204 14.59 -6.67 4.27
CA LEU A 204 15.80 -5.87 4.09
C LEU A 204 16.39 -5.39 5.42
N LYS A 205 15.55 -4.95 6.38
CA LYS A 205 16.02 -4.55 7.72
C LYS A 205 16.68 -5.73 8.44
N GLU A 206 16.05 -6.91 8.41
CA GLU A 206 16.60 -8.14 9.00
C GLU A 206 17.92 -8.55 8.33
N GLN A 207 18.02 -8.46 7.00
CA GLN A 207 19.25 -8.74 6.27
C GLN A 207 20.41 -7.84 6.70
N ILE A 208 20.16 -6.54 6.89
CA ILE A 208 21.20 -5.61 7.37
C ILE A 208 21.62 -5.92 8.80
N GLU A 209 20.67 -6.24 9.68
CA GLU A 209 20.99 -6.62 11.06
C GLU A 209 21.80 -7.92 11.11
N ASN A 210 21.50 -8.88 10.23
CA ASN A 210 22.26 -10.13 10.10
C ASN A 210 23.66 -9.89 9.51
N GLN A 211 23.79 -9.02 8.51
CA GLN A 211 25.08 -8.60 7.97
C GLN A 211 25.95 -7.95 9.05
N TYR A 212 25.39 -7.01 9.83
CA TYR A 212 26.11 -6.38 10.94
C TYR A 212 26.61 -7.40 11.97
N ARG A 213 25.77 -8.38 12.35
CA ARG A 213 26.20 -9.47 13.26
C ARG A 213 27.33 -10.31 12.68
N THR A 214 27.30 -10.57 11.38
CA THR A 214 28.33 -11.35 10.67
C THR A 214 29.64 -10.57 10.57
N GLU A 215 29.58 -9.28 10.22
CA GLU A 215 30.74 -8.37 10.19
C GLU A 215 31.38 -8.25 11.59
N LEU A 216 30.57 -8.14 12.64
CA LEU A 216 31.04 -8.12 14.03
C LEU A 216 31.83 -9.39 14.38
N ALA A 217 31.28 -10.57 14.05
CA ALA A 217 31.94 -11.85 14.30
C ALA A 217 33.22 -12.01 13.48
N ALA A 218 33.24 -11.56 12.22
CA ALA A 218 34.41 -11.57 11.36
C ALA A 218 35.53 -10.65 11.90
N ASN A 219 35.19 -9.44 12.34
CA ASN A 219 36.13 -8.50 12.96
C ASN A 219 36.74 -9.08 14.24
N THR A 220 35.91 -9.67 15.12
CA THR A 220 36.41 -10.37 16.31
C THR A 220 37.37 -11.50 15.95
N THR A 221 37.03 -12.31 14.94
CA THR A 221 37.88 -13.41 14.46
C THR A 221 39.21 -12.89 13.89
N HIS A 222 39.18 -11.77 13.17
CA HIS A 222 40.38 -11.14 12.63
C HIS A 222 41.34 -10.69 13.75
N VAL A 223 40.82 -10.06 14.80
CA VAL A 223 41.63 -9.65 15.96
C VAL A 223 42.20 -10.86 16.70
N ILE A 224 41.42 -11.94 16.89
CA ILE A 224 41.93 -13.21 17.45
C ILE A 224 43.09 -13.76 16.62
N ASN A 225 42.97 -13.75 15.29
CA ASN A 225 44.04 -14.20 14.39
C ASN A 225 45.28 -13.31 14.48
N MET A 226 45.11 -11.98 14.63
CA MET A 226 46.24 -11.06 14.87
C MET A 226 46.96 -11.36 16.19
N ILE A 227 46.21 -11.59 17.28
CA ILE A 227 46.78 -11.96 18.58
C ILE A 227 47.54 -13.30 18.47
N SER A 228 46.95 -14.29 17.80
CA SER A 228 47.53 -15.63 17.64
C SER A 228 48.87 -15.61 16.88
N LYS A 229 48.99 -14.75 15.87
CA LYS A 229 50.20 -14.55 15.06
C LYS A 229 51.23 -13.61 15.70
N SER A 230 50.92 -12.99 16.83
CA SER A 230 51.85 -12.09 17.50
C SER A 230 53.06 -12.85 18.08
N PRO A 231 54.24 -12.23 18.20
CA PRO A 231 55.43 -12.84 18.78
C PRO A 231 55.35 -13.04 20.31
N LYS A 232 54.20 -12.75 20.93
CA LYS A 232 54.00 -12.83 22.38
C LYS A 232 53.99 -14.28 22.88
N PRO A 233 54.33 -14.54 24.16
CA PRO A 233 54.23 -15.89 24.72
C PRO A 233 52.77 -16.39 24.78
N GLU A 234 52.57 -17.69 24.54
CA GLU A 234 51.26 -18.35 24.51
C GLU A 234 50.32 -18.05 25.71
N PRO A 235 50.77 -18.07 26.99
CA PRO A 235 49.89 -17.73 28.10
C PRO A 235 49.32 -16.30 28.02
N THR A 236 50.08 -15.36 27.44
CA THR A 236 49.62 -13.98 27.20
C THR A 236 48.64 -13.92 26.02
N LYS A 237 48.88 -14.70 24.96
CA LYS A 237 47.95 -14.81 23.82
C LYS A 237 46.60 -15.38 24.25
N GLU A 238 46.58 -16.45 25.03
CA GLU A 238 45.33 -17.06 25.51
C GLU A 238 44.51 -16.10 26.38
N ARG A 239 45.18 -15.30 27.23
CA ARG A 239 44.54 -14.28 28.04
C ARG A 239 43.90 -13.19 27.17
N LEU A 240 44.63 -12.69 26.17
CA LEU A 240 44.14 -11.70 25.22
C LEU A 240 43.01 -12.25 24.32
N ILE A 241 43.08 -13.51 23.89
CA ILE A 241 42.01 -14.15 23.11
C ILE A 241 40.73 -14.29 23.94
N LYS A 242 40.83 -14.56 25.25
CA LYS A 242 39.67 -14.64 26.15
C LYS A 242 38.94 -13.31 26.37
N THR A 243 39.65 -12.17 26.33
CA THR A 243 39.04 -10.85 26.50
C THR A 243 38.28 -10.40 25.25
N VAL A 244 38.70 -10.87 24.07
CA VAL A 244 38.09 -10.50 22.78
C VAL A 244 37.09 -11.53 22.25
N SER A 245 37.19 -12.79 22.69
CA SER A 245 36.29 -13.85 22.24
C SER A 245 34.86 -13.61 22.69
N PRO A 246 33.86 -13.98 21.86
CA PRO A 246 32.46 -13.96 22.26
C PRO A 246 32.29 -14.92 23.44
N GLN A 247 32.25 -14.40 24.66
CA GLN A 247 31.98 -15.23 25.81
C GLN A 247 30.56 -15.77 25.67
N LYS A 248 30.43 -17.10 25.57
CA LYS A 248 29.13 -17.77 25.73
C LYS A 248 28.63 -17.40 27.12
N ARG A 249 27.78 -16.38 27.22
CA ARG A 249 26.99 -16.18 28.43
C ARG A 249 26.29 -17.50 28.68
N LYS A 250 26.61 -18.15 29.82
CA LYS A 250 25.82 -19.29 30.30
C LYS A 250 24.36 -18.84 30.21
N ARG A 251 23.55 -19.51 29.40
CA ARG A 251 22.10 -19.32 29.44
C ARG A 251 21.72 -19.59 30.89
N LEU A 252 21.42 -18.53 31.64
CA LEU A 252 20.57 -18.67 32.80
C LEU A 252 19.25 -19.14 32.21
N THR A 253 19.00 -20.44 32.35
CA THR A 253 17.68 -21.03 32.12
C THR A 253 16.66 -20.11 32.77
N PRO A 254 15.62 -19.65 32.06
CA PRO A 254 14.56 -18.91 32.71
C PRO A 254 13.96 -19.85 33.76
N CYS A 255 14.13 -19.50 35.03
CA CYS A 255 13.36 -20.09 36.11
C CYS A 255 11.93 -19.59 35.93
N SER A 256 11.20 -20.23 35.02
CA SER A 256 9.75 -20.08 34.93
C SER A 256 9.18 -20.70 36.20
N LYS A 257 8.84 -19.84 37.16
CA LYS A 257 7.84 -20.20 38.17
C LYS A 257 6.58 -20.60 37.39
N PRO A 258 5.93 -21.73 37.71
CA PRO A 258 4.66 -22.08 37.10
C PRO A 258 3.64 -21.01 37.51
N VAL A 259 3.30 -20.13 36.57
CA VAL A 259 2.09 -19.32 36.69
C VAL A 259 0.95 -20.24 36.29
N ASN A 260 0.13 -20.60 37.27
CA ASN A 260 -1.18 -21.21 37.04
C ASN A 260 -2.01 -20.24 36.21
N SER A 261 -1.94 -20.38 34.88
CA SER A 261 -2.88 -19.75 33.97
C SER A 261 -4.12 -20.64 33.95
N ALA A 262 -5.17 -20.17 34.63
CA ALA A 262 -6.52 -20.67 34.46
C ALA A 262 -6.91 -20.49 32.99
N PHE A 263 -6.83 -21.59 32.24
CA PHE A 263 -7.36 -21.71 30.91
C PHE A 263 -8.89 -21.71 31.04
N THR A 264 -9.52 -20.57 30.81
CA THR A 264 -10.96 -20.55 30.53
C THR A 264 -11.17 -21.10 29.11
N PRO A 265 -11.94 -22.19 28.93
CA PRO A 265 -12.26 -22.69 27.60
C PRO A 265 -13.14 -21.68 26.86
N ILE A 266 -12.78 -21.41 25.61
CA ILE A 266 -13.61 -20.67 24.65
C ILE A 266 -14.88 -21.51 24.39
N PRO A 267 -16.11 -20.96 24.55
CA PRO A 267 -17.34 -21.69 24.26
C PRO A 267 -17.42 -22.05 22.79
N ALA A 268 -17.70 -23.33 22.50
CA ALA A 268 -17.95 -23.82 21.17
C ALA A 268 -19.20 -23.14 20.57
N TYR A 269 -19.06 -22.60 19.36
CA TYR A 269 -20.17 -22.09 18.57
C TYR A 269 -21.17 -23.21 18.31
N ARG A 270 -22.37 -23.06 18.87
CA ARG A 270 -23.54 -23.89 18.60
C ARG A 270 -24.02 -23.57 17.18
N LYS A 271 -23.93 -24.55 16.28
CA LYS A 271 -24.69 -24.55 15.02
C LYS A 271 -26.17 -24.66 15.36
N SER A 272 -26.95 -23.62 15.11
CA SER A 272 -28.40 -23.70 15.06
C SER A 272 -28.82 -24.14 13.66
N ASN A 273 -29.43 -25.31 13.58
CA ASN A 273 -30.25 -25.72 12.44
C ASN A 273 -31.55 -24.89 12.48
N VAL A 274 -31.78 -24.09 11.43
CA VAL A 274 -33.09 -23.78 10.86
C VAL A 274 -32.90 -23.70 9.35
#